data_AF-A0A3C1XBS9-F1
#
_entry.id   AF-A0A3C1XBS9-F1
#
_cell.length_a   1.000
_cell.length_b   1.000
_cell.length_c   1.000
_cell.angle_alpha   90.00
_cell.angle_beta   90.00
_cell.angle_gamma   90.00
#
_symmetry.space_group_name_H-M   'P 1'
#
loop_
_entity.id
_entity.type
_entity.pdbx_description
1 polymer ?
#
loop_
_entity_poly.entity_id
_entity_poly.type
_entity_poly.pdbx_seq_one_letter_code
_entity_poly.pdbx_strand_id
1 'polypeptide(L)'
;TFPSLEGLLFDTPISPISQSIYGRKELSFSQIRAFKEAGYRTIFLTGCPEPWRQINDTFKFYGFEEIYGQAAIGEKFPNAEKSPWGIGDKWMFKFAEDLLKEAEGTGRPVFIMMLSTTNHPPFKVPDGEQVSKVDISKLPKTINLEGS
;
A
#
# COMPACT_ATOMS: atom_id res chain seq x y z
N THR A 1 1.19 -3.55 10.28
CA THR A 1 1.45 -2.98 8.94
C THR A 1 2.93 -2.73 8.69
N PHE A 2 3.56 -1.75 9.33
CA PHE A 2 4.89 -1.28 8.91
C PHE A 2 6.01 -2.33 8.96
N PRO A 3 6.18 -3.13 10.03
CA PRO A 3 7.20 -4.19 10.04
C PRO A 3 6.98 -5.25 8.96
N SER A 4 5.73 -5.58 8.65
CA SER A 4 5.39 -6.53 7.58
C SER A 4 5.73 -5.97 6.20
N LEU A 5 5.50 -4.67 5.97
CA LEU A 5 5.88 -3.99 4.74
C LEU A 5 7.40 -4.00 4.57
N GLU A 6 8.17 -3.67 5.62
CA GLU A 6 9.63 -3.77 5.55
C GLU A 6 10.13 -5.20 5.38
N GLY A 7 9.49 -6.19 6.00
CA GLY A 7 9.80 -7.59 5.78
C GLY A 7 9.66 -8.01 4.31
N LEU A 8 8.62 -7.52 3.61
CA LEU A 8 8.45 -7.75 2.18
C LEU A 8 9.48 -7.00 1.32
N LEU A 9 9.88 -5.80 1.74
CA LEU A 9 10.83 -4.98 0.99
C LEU A 9 12.27 -5.45 1.15
N PHE A 10 12.65 -5.95 2.32
CA PHE A 10 14.05 -6.12 2.72
C PHE A 10 14.43 -7.53 3.14
N ASP A 11 13.46 -8.46 3.22
CA ASP A 11 13.67 -9.86 3.63
C ASP A 11 14.47 -10.00 4.95
N THR A 12 14.18 -9.12 5.92
CA THR A 12 14.90 -9.05 7.19
C THR A 12 13.93 -8.82 8.36
N PRO A 13 14.19 -9.42 9.54
CA PRO A 13 13.42 -9.13 10.75
C PRO A 13 13.76 -7.77 11.37
N ILE A 14 14.80 -7.06 10.87
CA ILE A 14 15.22 -5.77 11.39
C ILE A 14 14.25 -4.68 10.92
N SER A 15 13.61 -3.97 11.86
CA SER A 15 12.69 -2.86 11.58
C SER A 15 12.63 -1.90 12.78
N PRO A 16 12.44 -0.58 12.59
CA PRO A 16 12.22 0.10 11.32
C PRO A 16 13.52 0.55 10.64
N ILE A 17 13.82 0.06 9.44
CA ILE A 17 15.00 0.49 8.66
C ILE A 17 14.74 1.84 8.01
N SER A 18 13.58 2.00 7.37
CA SER A 18 13.24 3.20 6.60
C SER A 18 13.01 4.45 7.44
N GLN A 19 12.66 4.28 8.72
CA GLN A 19 12.54 5.40 9.67
C GLN A 19 13.84 5.66 10.46
N SER A 20 14.90 4.87 10.22
CA SER A 20 16.19 5.03 10.88
C SER A 20 17.12 5.97 10.09
N ILE A 21 18.34 6.14 10.59
CA ILE A 21 19.44 6.84 9.90
C ILE A 21 19.81 6.20 8.55
N TYR A 22 19.40 4.96 8.30
CA TYR A 22 19.65 4.25 7.04
C TYR A 22 18.54 4.47 6.00
N GLY A 23 17.41 5.08 6.37
CA GLY A 23 16.23 5.17 5.49
C GLY A 23 16.37 6.07 4.26
N ARG A 24 17.44 6.86 4.18
CA ARG A 24 17.80 7.70 3.01
C ARG A 24 19.06 7.22 2.32
N LYS A 25 19.42 5.94 2.53
CA LYS A 25 20.51 5.28 1.83
C LYS A 25 19.93 4.30 0.83
N GLU A 26 20.62 4.14 -0.28
CA GLU A 26 20.31 3.04 -1.20
C GLU A 26 20.50 1.70 -0.49
N LEU A 27 19.44 0.90 -0.45
CA LEU A 27 19.47 -0.44 0.11
C LEU A 27 19.48 -1.43 -1.05
N SER A 28 20.66 -1.91 -1.40
CA SER A 28 20.86 -2.84 -2.52
C SER A 28 20.10 -4.16 -2.36
N PHE A 29 19.82 -4.55 -1.11
CA PHE A 29 19.02 -5.73 -0.75
C PHE A 29 17.52 -5.49 -0.79
N SER A 30 17.04 -4.33 -1.24
CA SER A 30 15.60 -4.15 -1.46
C SER A 30 15.12 -5.02 -2.61
N GLN A 31 14.10 -5.84 -2.35
CA GLN A 31 13.51 -6.77 -3.31
C GLN A 31 12.92 -6.06 -4.55
N ILE A 32 12.58 -4.77 -4.42
CA ILE A 32 12.01 -3.97 -5.52
C ILE A 32 13.04 -3.66 -6.60
N ARG A 33 14.32 -3.60 -6.23
CA ARG A 33 15.39 -3.24 -7.18
C ARG A 33 15.51 -4.23 -8.33
N ALA A 34 15.31 -5.52 -8.06
CA ALA A 34 15.33 -6.54 -9.11
C ALA A 34 14.30 -6.26 -10.21
N PHE A 35 13.09 -5.79 -9.85
CA PHE A 35 12.08 -5.42 -10.83
C PHE A 35 12.50 -4.17 -11.62
N LYS A 36 13.01 -3.14 -10.94
CA LYS A 36 13.50 -1.92 -11.61
C LYS A 36 14.64 -2.23 -12.59
N GLU A 37 15.60 -3.05 -12.18
CA GLU A 37 16.76 -3.46 -12.98
C GLU A 37 16.34 -4.37 -14.16
N ALA A 38 15.25 -5.13 -14.01
CA ALA A 38 14.62 -5.88 -15.09
C ALA A 38 13.76 -5.00 -16.04
N GLY A 39 13.75 -3.67 -15.86
CA GLY A 39 13.06 -2.72 -16.74
C GLY A 39 11.61 -2.41 -16.36
N TYR A 40 11.11 -2.93 -15.23
CA TYR A 40 9.76 -2.62 -14.78
C TYR A 40 9.65 -1.16 -14.35
N ARG A 41 8.49 -0.55 -14.62
CA ARG A 41 8.03 0.64 -13.90
C ARG A 41 7.62 0.21 -12.50
N THR A 42 8.24 0.78 -11.46
CA THR A 42 8.07 0.32 -10.08
C THR A 42 7.29 1.33 -9.23
N ILE A 43 6.12 0.91 -8.74
CA ILE A 43 5.15 1.80 -8.11
C ILE A 43 4.81 1.30 -6.70
N PHE A 44 4.86 2.20 -5.72
CA PHE A 44 4.19 2.01 -4.44
C PHE A 44 2.84 2.74 -4.46
N LEU A 45 1.76 2.03 -4.18
CA LEU A 45 0.40 2.56 -4.25
C LEU A 45 -0.32 2.31 -2.91
N THR A 46 -0.95 3.33 -2.33
CA THR A 46 -1.67 3.17 -1.06
C THR A 46 -2.90 4.05 -0.97
N GLY A 47 -3.87 3.66 -0.15
CA GLY A 47 -4.97 4.54 0.25
C GLY A 47 -4.52 5.68 1.19
N CYS A 48 -3.41 5.49 1.92
CA CYS A 48 -2.89 6.45 2.90
C CYS A 48 -2.36 7.74 2.27
N PRO A 49 -2.24 8.84 3.05
CA PRO A 49 -1.41 9.97 2.67
C PRO A 49 0.03 9.53 2.38
N GLU A 50 0.60 10.00 1.27
CA GLU A 50 1.94 9.68 0.79
C GLU A 50 3.05 9.91 1.85
N PRO A 51 2.97 10.94 2.72
CA PRO A 51 3.96 11.16 3.77
C PRO A 51 3.86 10.20 4.96
N TRP A 52 2.87 9.30 5.00
CA TRP A 52 2.73 8.35 6.10
C TRP A 52 4.04 7.58 6.29
N ARG A 53 4.57 7.62 7.51
CA ARG A 53 5.85 7.00 7.88
C ARG A 53 7.06 7.45 7.04
N GLN A 54 7.02 8.60 6.38
CA GLN A 54 8.06 9.10 5.45
C GLN A 54 8.23 8.24 4.19
N ILE A 55 7.19 7.55 3.72
CA ILE A 55 7.27 6.69 2.53
C ILE A 55 7.68 7.50 1.29
N ASN A 56 7.03 8.63 1.04
CA ASN A 56 7.37 9.54 -0.05
C ASN A 56 8.86 9.97 -0.08
N ASP A 57 9.50 10.06 1.08
CA ASP A 57 10.89 10.48 1.21
C ASP A 57 11.89 9.33 1.06
N THR A 58 11.49 8.11 1.43
CA THR A 58 12.42 6.98 1.65
C THR A 58 12.32 5.91 0.58
N PHE A 59 11.13 5.62 0.05
CA PHE A 59 10.91 4.47 -0.84
C PHE A 59 11.61 4.59 -2.19
N LYS A 60 11.92 5.82 -2.63
CA LYS A 60 12.77 6.07 -3.81
C LYS A 60 14.16 5.46 -3.71
N PHE A 61 14.71 5.32 -2.48
CA PHE A 61 16.02 4.71 -2.26
C PHE A 61 15.98 3.17 -2.31
N TYR A 62 14.78 2.58 -2.31
CA TYR A 62 14.57 1.13 -2.30
C TYR A 62 14.24 0.59 -3.69
N GLY A 63 14.24 1.44 -4.71
CA GLY A 63 13.98 1.03 -6.09
C GLY A 63 12.58 1.34 -6.59
N PHE A 64 11.71 2.00 -5.82
CA PHE A 64 10.47 2.57 -6.37
C PHE A 64 10.77 3.81 -7.21
N GLU A 65 10.17 3.91 -8.39
CA GLU A 65 10.19 5.11 -9.21
C GLU A 65 9.09 6.08 -8.81
N GLU A 66 7.92 5.55 -8.43
CA GLU A 66 6.72 6.35 -8.21
C GLU A 66 5.98 5.93 -6.95
N ILE A 67 5.34 6.91 -6.31
CA ILE A 67 4.59 6.75 -5.08
C ILE A 67 3.28 7.49 -5.25
N TYR A 68 2.18 6.77 -5.15
CA TYR A 68 0.83 7.31 -5.24
C TYR A 68 0.06 7.00 -3.96
N GLY A 69 -0.60 8.02 -3.42
CA GLY A 69 -1.39 7.91 -2.21
C GLY A 69 -2.71 8.67 -2.31
N GLN A 70 -3.23 9.05 -1.14
CA GLN A 70 -4.50 9.75 -1.01
C GLN A 70 -4.60 11.00 -1.90
N ALA A 71 -3.52 11.78 -2.04
CA ALA A 71 -3.58 13.03 -2.82
C ALA A 71 -3.78 12.74 -4.31
N ALA A 72 -2.93 11.89 -4.89
CA ALA A 72 -3.01 11.53 -6.31
C ALA A 72 -4.33 10.82 -6.67
N ILE A 73 -4.79 9.90 -5.82
CA ILE A 73 -6.05 9.18 -6.05
C ILE A 73 -7.23 10.16 -5.93
N GLY A 74 -7.22 11.06 -4.95
CA GLY A 74 -8.28 12.03 -4.73
C GLY A 74 -8.38 13.10 -5.82
N GLU A 75 -7.27 13.48 -6.44
CA GLU A 75 -7.28 14.37 -7.61
C GLU A 75 -8.01 13.73 -8.79
N LYS A 76 -7.78 12.43 -9.02
CA LYS A 76 -8.43 11.67 -10.09
C LYS A 76 -9.90 11.34 -9.78
N PHE A 77 -10.21 11.08 -8.53
CA PHE A 77 -11.55 10.69 -8.08
C PHE A 77 -12.06 11.67 -7.00
N PRO A 78 -12.48 12.88 -7.39
CA PRO A 78 -12.82 13.94 -6.43
C PRO A 78 -14.02 13.63 -5.54
N ASN A 79 -14.86 12.67 -5.94
CA ASN A 79 -16.05 12.24 -5.19
C ASN A 79 -15.77 11.09 -4.21
N ALA A 80 -14.54 10.59 -4.13
CA ALA A 80 -14.17 9.50 -3.23
C ALA A 80 -14.24 9.96 -1.76
N GLU A 81 -14.98 9.23 -0.93
CA GLU A 81 -15.01 9.47 0.52
C GLU A 81 -13.63 9.13 1.13
N LYS A 82 -13.18 9.99 2.05
CA LYS A 82 -11.97 9.78 2.83
C LYS A 82 -12.33 9.28 4.22
N SER A 83 -11.54 8.34 4.70
CA SER A 83 -11.50 7.90 6.10
C SER A 83 -10.32 8.59 6.81
N PRO A 84 -10.23 8.48 8.14
CA PRO A 84 -9.03 8.91 8.88
C PRO A 84 -7.72 8.26 8.41
N TRP A 85 -7.79 7.12 7.72
CA TRP A 85 -6.64 6.36 7.23
C TRP A 85 -6.31 6.62 5.77
N GLY A 86 -7.14 7.40 5.08
CA GLY A 86 -6.95 7.68 3.67
C GLY A 86 -8.20 7.46 2.83
N ILE A 87 -7.99 7.38 1.52
CA ILE A 87 -9.05 7.13 0.54
C ILE A 87 -9.41 5.63 0.53
N GLY A 88 -10.68 5.32 0.24
CA GLY A 88 -11.16 3.94 0.20
C GLY A 88 -10.41 3.06 -0.81
N ASP A 89 -10.19 1.78 -0.46
CA ASP A 89 -9.39 0.84 -1.27
C ASP A 89 -9.99 0.60 -2.65
N LYS A 90 -11.32 0.73 -2.79
CA LYS A 90 -12.03 0.72 -4.08
C LYS A 90 -11.40 1.70 -5.08
N TRP A 91 -11.06 2.89 -4.64
CA TRP A 91 -10.46 3.93 -5.50
C TRP A 91 -8.97 3.67 -5.74
N MET A 92 -8.26 3.12 -4.76
CA MET A 92 -6.89 2.64 -4.95
C MET A 92 -6.82 1.55 -6.02
N PHE A 93 -7.74 0.57 -6.01
CA PHE A 93 -7.80 -0.48 -7.04
C PHE A 93 -8.18 0.07 -8.42
N LYS A 94 -9.14 1.00 -8.51
CA LYS A 94 -9.43 1.69 -9.78
C LYS A 94 -8.22 2.47 -10.31
N PHE A 95 -7.46 3.11 -9.42
CA PHE A 95 -6.22 3.77 -9.80
C PHE A 95 -5.19 2.75 -10.33
N ALA A 96 -5.06 1.59 -9.69
CA ALA A 96 -4.20 0.50 -10.15
C ALA A 96 -4.61 -0.03 -11.53
N GLU A 97 -5.91 -0.18 -11.81
CA GLU A 97 -6.41 -0.56 -13.15
C GLU A 97 -5.95 0.42 -14.23
N ASP A 98 -5.95 1.71 -13.93
CA ASP A 98 -5.50 2.73 -14.89
C ASP A 98 -3.98 2.68 -15.10
N LEU A 99 -3.20 2.43 -14.04
CA LEU A 99 -1.74 2.20 -14.16
C LEU A 99 -1.42 0.97 -15.00
N LEU A 100 -2.22 -0.11 -14.87
CA LEU A 100 -2.08 -1.32 -15.68
C LEU A 100 -2.40 -1.06 -17.16
N LYS A 101 -3.48 -0.32 -17.45
CA LYS A 101 -3.82 0.09 -18.83
C LYS A 101 -2.74 0.97 -19.46
N GLU A 102 -2.15 1.87 -18.69
CA GLU A 102 -1.03 2.70 -19.14
C GLU A 102 0.20 1.84 -19.47
N ALA A 103 0.53 0.86 -18.62
CA ALA A 103 1.62 -0.08 -18.85
C ALA A 103 1.41 -0.90 -20.12
N GLU A 104 0.19 -1.39 -20.36
CA GLU A 104 -0.18 -2.08 -21.60
C GLU A 104 -0.01 -1.19 -22.83
N GLY A 105 -0.48 0.07 -22.77
CA GLY A 105 -0.36 1.02 -23.88
C GLY A 105 1.07 1.44 -24.21
N THR A 106 1.96 1.49 -23.21
CA THR A 106 3.37 1.86 -23.40
C THR A 106 4.27 0.66 -23.70
N GLY A 107 3.83 -0.57 -23.39
CA GLY A 107 4.62 -1.78 -23.51
C GLY A 107 5.70 -1.95 -22.44
N ARG A 108 5.82 -1.02 -21.48
CA ARG A 108 6.74 -1.15 -20.34
C ARG A 108 6.06 -1.93 -19.22
N PRO A 109 6.60 -3.08 -18.77
CA PRO A 109 5.98 -3.85 -17.70
C PRO A 109 5.94 -3.04 -16.39
N VAL A 110 4.93 -3.26 -15.56
CA VAL A 110 4.74 -2.53 -14.29
C VAL A 110 4.72 -3.49 -13.10
N PHE A 111 5.40 -3.10 -12.02
CA PHE A 111 5.31 -3.73 -10.72
C PHE A 111 4.63 -2.75 -9.76
N ILE A 112 3.52 -3.17 -9.14
CA ILE A 112 2.77 -2.33 -8.20
C ILE A 112 2.72 -3.05 -6.85
N MET A 113 3.34 -2.45 -5.82
CA MET A 113 3.14 -2.86 -4.44
C MET A 113 2.02 -2.02 -3.83
N MET A 114 0.92 -2.67 -3.44
CA MET A 114 -0.26 -2.01 -2.92
C MET A 114 -0.38 -2.18 -1.40
N LEU A 115 -0.69 -1.08 -0.70
CA LEU A 115 -1.02 -1.08 0.72
C LEU A 115 -2.45 -0.58 0.94
N SER A 116 -3.36 -1.52 1.19
CA SER A 116 -4.77 -1.27 1.53
C SER A 116 -4.94 -0.77 2.96
N THR A 117 -6.05 -0.07 3.21
CA THR A 117 -6.28 0.70 4.44
C THR A 117 -7.71 0.64 4.96
N THR A 118 -8.69 0.23 4.15
CA THR A 118 -10.12 0.35 4.48
C THR A 118 -10.51 -0.51 5.67
N ASN A 119 -9.82 -1.62 5.90
CA ASN A 119 -10.06 -2.50 7.04
C ASN A 119 -9.31 -2.05 8.33
N HIS A 120 -8.83 -0.82 8.41
CA HIS A 120 -8.26 -0.29 9.64
C HIS A 120 -9.39 0.16 10.60
N PRO A 121 -9.29 -0.07 11.92
CA PRO A 121 -10.26 0.42 12.89
C PRO A 121 -10.63 1.90 12.65
N PRO A 122 -11.93 2.27 12.63
CA PRO A 122 -13.07 1.52 13.16
C PRO A 122 -13.77 0.58 12.15
N PHE A 123 -13.11 0.14 11.08
CA PHE A 123 -13.64 -0.82 10.10
C PHE A 123 -14.87 -0.29 9.32
N LYS A 124 -14.93 1.03 9.13
CA LYS A 124 -15.96 1.67 8.29
C LYS A 124 -15.50 1.64 6.83
N VAL A 125 -16.29 1.02 5.97
CA VAL A 125 -16.09 1.11 4.52
C VAL A 125 -16.65 2.46 4.03
N PRO A 126 -15.86 3.28 3.31
CA PRO A 126 -16.32 4.54 2.73
C PRO A 126 -17.36 4.35 1.62
N ASP A 127 -17.89 5.47 1.10
CA ASP A 127 -18.78 5.53 -0.05
C ASP A 127 -20.14 4.86 0.16
N GLY A 128 -20.57 4.73 1.42
CA GLY A 128 -21.85 4.11 1.80
C GLY A 128 -21.93 2.61 1.54
N GLU A 129 -20.80 1.97 1.21
CA GLU A 129 -20.71 0.54 0.90
C GLU A 129 -21.20 -0.31 2.07
N GLN A 130 -22.03 -1.30 1.77
CA GLN A 130 -22.56 -2.22 2.76
C GLN A 130 -21.73 -3.50 2.78
N VAL A 131 -21.16 -3.82 3.94
CA VAL A 131 -20.45 -5.08 4.16
C VAL A 131 -21.28 -6.04 4.98
N SER A 132 -21.17 -7.33 4.66
CA SER A 132 -21.75 -8.37 5.50
C SER A 132 -21.11 -8.34 6.88
N LYS A 133 -21.94 -8.47 7.92
CA LYS A 133 -21.43 -8.66 9.28
C LYS A 133 -20.63 -9.94 9.36
N VAL A 134 -19.55 -9.92 10.13
CA VAL A 134 -18.81 -11.13 10.47
C VAL A 134 -19.76 -12.04 11.26
N ASP A 135 -19.97 -13.25 10.74
CA ASP A 135 -20.72 -14.29 11.42
C ASP A 135 -19.79 -15.02 12.39
N ILE A 136 -19.79 -14.56 13.63
CA ILE A 136 -18.95 -15.08 14.71
C ILE A 136 -19.20 -16.58 14.94
N SER A 137 -20.40 -17.09 14.64
CA SER A 137 -20.74 -18.50 14.79
C SER A 137 -19.98 -19.43 13.83
N LYS A 138 -19.45 -18.87 12.73
CA LYS A 138 -18.64 -19.59 11.74
C LYS A 138 -17.15 -19.59 12.06
N LEU A 139 -16.70 -18.88 13.08
CA LEU A 139 -15.30 -18.88 13.46
C LEU A 139 -14.89 -20.26 14.02
N PRO A 140 -13.67 -20.73 13.74
CA PRO A 140 -13.16 -21.96 14.34
C PRO A 140 -13.17 -21.86 15.87
N LYS A 141 -13.48 -22.97 16.56
CA LYS A 141 -13.48 -23.04 18.03
C LYS A 141 -12.14 -22.65 18.68
N THR A 142 -11.06 -22.62 17.89
CA THR A 142 -9.72 -22.22 18.33
C THR A 142 -9.55 -20.69 18.47
N ILE A 143 -10.50 -19.89 17.98
CA ILE A 143 -10.47 -18.44 18.15
C ILE A 143 -11.10 -18.08 19.49
N ASN A 144 -10.28 -17.57 20.43
CA ASN A 144 -10.76 -17.08 21.70
C ASN A 144 -11.36 -15.67 21.53
N LEU A 145 -12.66 -15.54 21.77
CA LEU A 145 -13.41 -14.29 21.63
C LEU A 145 -13.39 -13.44 22.92
N GLU A 146 -12.88 -13.97 24.02
CA GLU A 146 -12.89 -13.28 25.33
C GLU A 146 -11.66 -12.37 25.55
N GLY A 147 -10.79 -12.21 24.55
CA GLY A 147 -9.50 -11.52 24.69
C GLY A 147 -9.23 -10.37 23.71
N SER A 148 -10.24 -9.87 23.00
CA SER A 148 -10.11 -8.77 22.03
C SER A 148 -10.56 -7.43 22.57
#